data_AF-A0A7C8Q6U2-F1
#
_entry.id   AF-A0A7C8Q6U2-F1
#
_cell.length_a   1.000
_cell.length_b   1.000
_cell.length_c   1.000
_cell.angle_alpha   90.00
_cell.angle_beta   90.00
_cell.angle_gamma   90.00
#
_symmetry.space_group_name_H-M   'P 1'
#
loop_
_entity.id
_entity.type
_entity.pdbx_description
1 polymer ?
#
loop_
_entity_poly.entity_id
_entity_poly.type
_entity_poly.pdbx_seq_one_letter_code
_entity_poly.pdbx_strand_id
1 'polypeptide(L)'
;MSEPAPAPAPKRTKLDSEASRMYSEHQYLHELVEWVLQAGGHISEALELYKDEQNGFSARINPSKNGKLASVGGPLTLVSCPTSLIFSLANPTPSLPTLFLESPSLSIHAKACFHLSQHLLLKEQSQFWPYIRLLPKTFDTPLYFNDDEMERLAGTNLGAGDVLLRKQLWMEEWEAGRQFLEGVGSESAQEYTWDLFLRAATIYTSRSFPSKLVGITMDSSIEENTMLSGDAGFPVLIPLVDILNHKPNTKIIWEPTQTSFSLIAPETISEGSQVFNNYGPKGNEELLMGYGFVIPENPADSLAMKFTISPRGQAAQIWEQRALKQTWREVFHLTKSTDSGQKTSTAPALESDWPEAFVDLFRILVANENEIDDLENGDINATPISIRNELAVALGLKAAIKQKLAAIRKYDISLSSPAAGYRETVADIYRRGQEDIIVSKIQKLDSFLECYAKEGILSVGQYLNENPNFAQQLGENPIPVEELEGADGPLYEEIIAKEELVFIIAILREFLDCEKAKKPSSRSEDFWRAFVHKLHSIPGMSFEDFARLNEVVDDESEGVYAAIADYCNDIEKEDMQRFIGQEVSSLHITWAWGIVRAKCIIVGDDTLLTL
;
A
#
# COMPACT_ATOMS: atom_id res chain seq x y z
N MET A 1 -52.24 54.00 44.76
CA MET A 1 -52.37 52.54 44.55
C MET A 1 -53.55 52.35 43.61
N SER A 2 -53.46 51.78 42.42
CA SER A 2 -52.47 50.86 41.84
C SER A 2 -52.42 51.04 40.31
N GLU A 3 -51.21 51.09 39.75
CA GLU A 3 -50.96 51.14 38.29
C GLU A 3 -51.42 49.85 37.58
N PRO A 4 -51.72 49.91 36.26
CA PRO A 4 -52.07 48.73 35.49
C PRO A 4 -50.84 47.85 35.24
N ALA A 5 -51.01 46.53 35.36
CA ALA A 5 -49.95 45.55 35.17
C ALA A 5 -49.38 45.59 33.73
N PRO A 6 -48.05 45.43 33.56
CA PRO A 6 -47.43 45.44 32.25
C PRO A 6 -47.76 44.16 31.48
N ALA A 7 -47.96 44.29 30.17
CA ALA A 7 -48.20 43.17 29.27
C ALA A 7 -47.03 42.16 29.34
N PRO A 8 -47.31 40.84 29.27
CA PRO A 8 -46.25 39.84 29.34
C PRO A 8 -45.32 39.96 28.13
N ALA A 9 -44.01 40.04 28.41
CA ALA A 9 -42.98 40.01 27.38
C ALA A 9 -43.16 38.76 26.48
N PRO A 10 -42.92 38.86 25.17
CA PRO A 10 -43.03 37.73 24.26
C PRO A 10 -42.09 36.63 24.76
N LYS A 11 -42.63 35.41 24.92
CA LYS A 11 -41.86 34.23 25.29
C LYS A 11 -40.74 34.05 24.27
N ARG A 12 -39.49 34.31 24.67
CA ARG A 12 -38.30 33.87 23.92
C ARG A 12 -38.36 32.34 23.85
N THR A 13 -38.82 31.82 22.71
CA THR A 13 -38.60 30.43 22.34
C THR A 13 -37.09 30.20 22.35
N LYS A 14 -36.61 29.35 23.27
CA LYS A 14 -35.24 28.83 23.20
C LYS A 14 -35.10 28.23 21.80
N LEU A 15 -34.22 28.80 20.97
CA LEU A 15 -33.77 28.09 19.77
C LEU A 15 -33.25 26.72 20.22
N ASP A 16 -33.55 25.70 19.43
CA ASP A 16 -32.93 24.38 19.58
C ASP A 16 -31.40 24.53 19.72
N SER A 17 -30.78 23.70 20.55
CA SER A 17 -29.32 23.71 20.76
C SER A 17 -28.56 23.51 19.45
N GLU A 18 -29.13 22.74 18.53
CA GLU A 18 -28.57 22.50 17.20
C GLU A 18 -28.71 23.72 16.29
N ALA A 19 -29.90 24.34 16.26
CA ALA A 19 -30.13 25.58 15.53
C ALA A 19 -29.25 26.73 16.06
N SER A 20 -29.02 26.80 17.37
CA SER A 20 -28.12 27.77 18.01
C SER A 20 -26.66 27.53 17.62
N ARG A 21 -26.23 26.26 17.54
CA ARG A 21 -24.89 25.87 17.09
C ARG A 21 -24.69 26.21 15.60
N MET A 22 -25.62 25.84 14.73
CA MET A 22 -25.54 26.15 13.30
C MET A 22 -25.51 27.66 13.04
N TYR A 23 -26.30 28.43 13.80
CA TYR A 23 -26.29 29.90 13.75
C TYR A 23 -24.92 30.46 14.16
N SER A 24 -24.30 29.91 15.22
CA SER A 24 -22.97 30.34 15.66
C SER A 24 -21.86 29.99 14.66
N GLU A 25 -21.92 28.81 14.02
CA GLU A 25 -20.91 28.38 13.05
C GLU A 25 -20.95 29.21 11.76
N HIS A 26 -22.15 29.59 11.28
CA HIS A 26 -22.29 30.54 10.16
C HIS A 26 -21.71 31.92 10.49
N GLN A 27 -21.96 32.40 11.72
CA GLN A 27 -21.39 33.67 12.16
C GLN A 27 -19.86 33.59 12.23
N TYR A 28 -19.29 32.50 12.74
CA TYR A 28 -17.83 32.34 12.81
C TYR A 28 -17.18 32.30 11.42
N LEU A 29 -17.86 31.71 10.44
CA LEU A 29 -17.40 31.69 9.04
C LEU A 29 -17.40 33.09 8.42
N HIS A 30 -18.42 33.90 8.70
CA HIS A 30 -18.46 35.31 8.30
C HIS A 30 -17.30 36.10 8.92
N GLU A 31 -17.07 35.94 10.22
CA GLU A 31 -15.98 36.58 10.92
C GLU A 31 -14.59 36.14 10.39
N LEU A 32 -14.42 34.87 9.98
CA LEU A 32 -13.20 34.40 9.28
C LEU A 32 -13.01 35.15 7.96
N VAL A 33 -14.07 35.25 7.15
CA VAL A 33 -14.02 35.94 5.85
C VAL A 33 -13.68 37.42 6.05
N GLU A 34 -14.33 38.11 6.99
CA GLU A 34 -14.03 39.51 7.31
C GLU A 34 -12.58 39.69 7.76
N TRP A 35 -12.08 38.81 8.62
CA TRP A 35 -10.68 38.85 9.08
C TRP A 35 -9.68 38.69 7.93
N VAL A 36 -9.96 37.79 6.97
CA VAL A 36 -9.11 37.62 5.77
C VAL A 36 -9.19 38.83 4.85
N LEU A 37 -10.39 39.37 4.60
CA LEU A 37 -10.59 40.55 3.75
C LEU A 37 -9.91 41.80 4.33
N GLN A 38 -9.99 42.01 5.65
CA GLN A 38 -9.33 43.13 6.33
C GLN A 38 -7.80 43.10 6.20
N ALA A 39 -7.20 41.91 6.08
CA ALA A 39 -5.76 41.75 5.86
C ALA A 39 -5.35 41.86 4.37
N GLY A 40 -6.28 42.16 3.47
CA GLY A 40 -6.04 42.26 2.02
C GLY A 40 -6.20 40.94 1.26
N GLY A 41 -6.86 39.95 1.85
CA GLY A 41 -7.24 38.70 1.18
C GLY A 41 -8.44 38.87 0.25
N HIS A 42 -8.86 37.77 -0.35
CA HIS A 42 -9.95 37.76 -1.34
C HIS A 42 -10.84 36.54 -1.18
N ILE A 43 -12.14 36.72 -1.42
CA ILE A 43 -13.11 35.65 -1.69
C ILE A 43 -13.96 36.09 -2.87
N SER A 44 -14.18 35.19 -3.83
CA SER A 44 -15.04 35.47 -4.97
C SER A 44 -16.49 35.70 -4.55
N GLU A 45 -17.15 36.73 -5.11
CA GLU A 45 -18.59 36.96 -4.91
C GLU A 45 -19.46 35.79 -5.43
N ALA A 46 -18.92 34.99 -6.34
CA ALA A 46 -19.57 33.79 -6.85
C ALA A 46 -19.45 32.59 -5.90
N LEU A 47 -18.62 32.67 -4.85
CA LEU A 47 -18.37 31.57 -3.93
C LEU A 47 -19.26 31.70 -2.69
N GLU A 48 -19.99 30.64 -2.37
CA GLU A 48 -20.73 30.49 -1.13
C GLU A 48 -20.03 29.46 -0.26
N LEU A 49 -19.59 29.87 0.94
CA LEU A 49 -19.11 28.95 1.96
C LEU A 49 -20.32 28.41 2.74
N TYR A 50 -20.38 27.10 2.91
CA TYR A 50 -21.46 26.43 3.60
C TYR A 50 -20.91 25.27 4.44
N LYS A 51 -21.78 24.64 5.23
CA LYS A 51 -21.45 23.41 5.95
C LYS A 51 -22.46 22.34 5.55
N ASP A 52 -21.98 21.17 5.16
CA ASP A 52 -22.81 19.97 4.99
C ASP A 52 -22.43 18.88 5.98
N GLU A 53 -23.33 17.91 6.13
CA GLU A 53 -23.19 16.81 7.09
C GLU A 53 -22.07 15.83 6.68
N GLN A 54 -21.75 15.73 5.39
CA GLN A 54 -20.84 14.71 4.87
C GLN A 54 -19.38 15.18 4.85
N ASN A 55 -19.13 16.43 4.43
CA ASN A 55 -17.80 16.99 4.23
C ASN A 55 -17.47 18.11 5.24
N GLY A 56 -18.43 18.50 6.09
CA GLY A 56 -18.27 19.64 6.96
C GLY A 56 -18.24 20.96 6.18
N PHE A 57 -17.36 21.88 6.58
CA PHE A 57 -17.23 23.17 5.91
C PHE A 57 -16.71 22.99 4.48
N SER A 58 -17.41 23.61 3.53
CA SER A 58 -17.23 23.43 2.09
C SER A 58 -17.52 24.74 1.35
N ALA A 59 -17.25 24.77 0.04
CA ALA A 59 -17.59 25.91 -0.82
C ALA A 59 -18.28 25.48 -2.11
N ARG A 60 -19.23 26.27 -2.62
CA ARG A 60 -19.93 26.02 -3.89
C ARG A 60 -20.10 27.30 -4.69
N ILE A 61 -20.38 27.18 -5.99
CA ILE A 61 -20.77 28.33 -6.80
C ILE A 61 -22.20 28.73 -6.46
N ASN A 62 -22.39 29.98 -6.05
CA ASN A 62 -23.66 30.54 -5.62
C ASN A 62 -24.74 30.40 -6.71
N PRO A 63 -25.89 29.78 -6.40
CA PRO A 63 -27.01 29.74 -7.32
C PRO A 63 -27.58 31.15 -7.57
N SER A 64 -27.58 31.57 -8.84
CA SER A 64 -28.13 32.83 -9.31
C SER A 64 -29.59 32.96 -8.85
N LYS A 65 -29.86 33.95 -7.99
CA LYS A 65 -31.20 34.25 -7.49
C LYS A 65 -32.25 34.56 -8.58
N ASN A 66 -31.83 34.69 -9.84
CA ASN A 66 -32.67 35.14 -10.97
C ASN A 66 -32.76 34.17 -12.17
N GLY A 67 -32.33 32.91 -12.05
CA GLY A 67 -32.61 31.87 -13.07
C GLY A 67 -32.00 32.10 -14.47
N LYS A 68 -31.03 33.01 -14.60
CA LYS A 68 -30.14 33.09 -15.77
C LYS A 68 -28.88 32.30 -15.44
N LEU A 69 -28.66 31.20 -16.18
CA LEU A 69 -27.41 30.42 -16.17
C LEU A 69 -26.23 31.38 -16.32
N ALA A 70 -25.51 31.65 -15.24
CA ALA A 70 -24.28 32.42 -15.28
C ALA A 70 -23.14 31.47 -14.90
N SER A 71 -22.65 30.74 -15.90
CA SER A 71 -21.40 30.03 -15.78
C SER A 71 -20.28 31.08 -15.65
N VAL A 72 -19.46 31.04 -14.59
CA VAL A 72 -18.37 32.02 -14.44
C VAL A 72 -17.29 31.69 -15.49
N GLY A 73 -17.09 32.60 -16.44
CA GLY A 73 -16.15 32.43 -17.55
C GLY A 73 -14.75 32.93 -17.20
N GLY A 74 -13.72 32.18 -17.61
CA GLY A 74 -12.30 32.53 -17.44
C GLY A 74 -11.69 32.09 -16.11
N PRO A 75 -10.36 32.33 -15.91
CA PRO A 75 -9.70 32.03 -14.66
C PRO A 75 -10.31 32.85 -13.51
N LEU A 76 -10.90 32.16 -12.54
CA LEU A 76 -11.57 32.75 -11.38
C LEU A 76 -10.71 32.54 -10.13
N THR A 77 -10.22 33.63 -9.55
CA THR A 77 -9.64 33.58 -8.20
C THR A 77 -10.75 33.31 -7.20
N LEU A 78 -10.77 32.10 -6.65
CA LEU A 78 -11.79 31.64 -5.71
C LEU A 78 -11.59 32.27 -4.35
N VAL A 79 -10.38 32.11 -3.81
CA VAL A 79 -9.95 32.60 -2.51
C VAL A 79 -8.48 33.01 -2.55
N SER A 80 -8.10 33.98 -1.74
CA SER A 80 -6.71 34.39 -1.51
C SER A 80 -6.49 34.68 -0.03
N CYS A 81 -5.46 34.07 0.55
CA CYS A 81 -5.04 34.30 1.92
C CYS A 81 -3.73 35.09 1.93
N PRO A 82 -3.67 36.27 2.59
CA PRO A 82 -2.43 37.00 2.78
C PRO A 82 -1.41 36.18 3.57
N THR A 83 -0.12 36.30 3.23
CA THR A 83 0.97 35.58 3.92
C THR A 83 1.08 35.95 5.40
N SER A 84 0.65 37.16 5.78
CA SER A 84 0.58 37.62 7.18
C SER A 84 -0.45 36.85 8.04
N LEU A 85 -1.41 36.17 7.43
CA LEU A 85 -2.42 35.38 8.13
C LEU A 85 -2.14 33.87 8.13
N ILE A 86 -1.12 33.41 7.40
CA ILE A 86 -0.73 32.01 7.37
C ILE A 86 -0.25 31.61 8.76
N PHE A 87 -0.86 30.56 9.31
CA PHE A 87 -0.51 30.01 10.61
C PHE A 87 0.65 29.02 10.46
N SER A 88 1.73 29.28 11.18
CA SER A 88 3.03 28.69 10.95
C SER A 88 3.88 28.82 12.23
N LEU A 89 4.89 27.97 12.39
CA LEU A 89 5.85 28.07 13.49
C LEU A 89 6.60 29.41 13.56
N ALA A 90 6.62 30.19 12.48
CA ALA A 90 7.25 31.52 12.44
C ALA A 90 6.39 32.60 13.13
N ASN A 91 5.13 32.31 13.45
CA ASN A 91 4.25 33.27 14.11
C ASN A 91 4.57 33.39 15.62
N PRO A 92 4.33 34.57 16.22
CA PRO A 92 4.59 34.77 17.65
C PRO A 92 3.73 33.84 18.50
N THR A 93 4.35 33.22 19.51
CA THR A 93 3.65 32.33 20.46
C THR A 93 3.64 32.99 21.85
N PRO A 94 2.51 33.56 22.33
CA PRO A 94 2.49 34.39 23.53
C PRO A 94 2.87 33.69 24.85
N SER A 95 3.09 32.38 24.87
CA SER A 95 3.27 31.62 26.13
C SER A 95 4.13 30.36 26.01
N LEU A 96 4.59 30.01 24.80
CA LEU A 96 5.52 28.90 24.62
C LEU A 96 6.96 29.45 24.71
N PRO A 97 7.83 28.91 25.57
CA PRO A 97 9.20 29.43 25.73
C PRO A 97 9.98 29.39 24.43
N THR A 98 10.76 30.44 24.12
CA THR A 98 11.63 30.47 22.93
C THR A 98 12.56 29.26 22.88
N LEU A 99 13.10 28.85 24.02
CA LEU A 99 13.94 27.66 24.17
C LEU A 99 13.25 26.36 23.70
N PHE A 100 11.91 26.28 23.79
CA PHE A 100 11.16 25.13 23.29
C PHE A 100 11.18 25.07 21.76
N LEU A 101 10.92 26.21 21.10
CA LEU A 101 10.91 26.30 19.64
C LEU A 101 12.32 26.10 19.05
N GLU A 102 13.35 26.54 19.76
CA GLU A 102 14.75 26.40 19.36
C GLU A 102 15.36 25.04 19.74
N SER A 103 14.68 24.22 20.54
CA SER A 103 15.25 22.97 21.06
C SER A 103 15.58 21.98 19.93
N PRO A 104 16.84 21.54 19.77
CA PRO A 104 17.20 20.54 18.76
C PRO A 104 16.72 19.13 19.12
N SER A 105 16.33 18.88 20.39
CA SER A 105 15.85 17.57 20.84
C SER A 105 14.39 17.30 20.48
N LEU A 106 13.66 18.30 19.99
CA LEU A 106 12.26 18.19 19.61
C LEU A 106 12.12 18.27 18.09
N SER A 107 11.32 17.38 17.52
CA SER A 107 11.03 17.39 16.10
C SER A 107 10.27 18.67 15.70
N ILE A 108 10.39 19.06 14.43
CA ILE A 108 9.60 20.17 13.86
C ILE A 108 8.09 19.90 14.00
N HIS A 109 7.68 18.63 13.83
CA HIS A 109 6.29 18.20 13.98
C HIS A 109 5.78 18.42 15.41
N ALA A 110 6.55 17.98 16.42
CA ALA A 110 6.22 18.21 17.82
C ALA A 110 6.05 19.70 18.10
N LYS A 111 7.02 20.52 17.68
CA LYS A 111 6.96 21.98 17.86
C LYS A 111 5.71 22.58 17.24
N ALA A 112 5.37 22.20 16.00
CA ALA A 112 4.19 22.70 15.30
C ALA A 112 2.89 22.34 16.02
N CYS A 113 2.81 21.11 16.55
CA CYS A 113 1.66 20.62 17.31
C CYS A 113 1.49 21.35 18.64
N PHE A 114 2.58 21.55 19.40
CA PHE A 114 2.54 22.34 20.63
C PHE A 114 2.20 23.82 20.36
N HIS A 115 2.73 24.40 19.28
CA HIS A 115 2.38 25.76 18.87
C HIS A 115 0.87 25.90 18.59
N LEU A 116 0.30 25.02 17.77
CA LEU A 116 -1.15 25.01 17.51
C LEU A 116 -1.96 24.75 18.79
N SER A 117 -1.50 23.84 19.64
CA SER A 117 -2.12 23.53 20.93
C SER A 117 -2.17 24.77 21.83
N GLN A 118 -1.09 25.55 21.90
CA GLN A 118 -1.05 26.80 22.65
C GLN A 118 -2.11 27.80 22.16
N HIS A 119 -2.25 27.94 20.84
CA HIS A 119 -3.25 28.82 20.26
C HIS A 119 -4.69 28.34 20.48
N LEU A 120 -4.92 27.02 20.51
CA LEU A 120 -6.20 26.43 20.90
C LEU A 120 -6.54 26.69 22.38
N LEU A 121 -5.54 26.69 23.28
CA LEU A 121 -5.71 27.00 24.71
C LEU A 121 -5.99 28.48 24.95
N LEU A 122 -5.33 29.39 24.21
CA LEU A 122 -5.53 30.84 24.31
C LEU A 122 -6.94 31.30 23.90
N LYS A 123 -7.62 30.52 23.05
CA LYS A 123 -8.96 30.83 22.54
C LYS A 123 -9.03 32.25 21.96
N GLU A 124 -9.98 33.07 22.42
CA GLU A 124 -10.19 34.46 21.98
C GLU A 124 -8.98 35.37 22.16
N GLN A 125 -8.01 34.99 23.00
CA GLN A 125 -6.75 35.74 23.16
C GLN A 125 -5.78 35.52 22.01
N SER A 126 -6.01 34.52 21.16
CA SER A 126 -5.20 34.31 19.97
C SER A 126 -5.62 35.23 18.84
N GLN A 127 -4.65 35.90 18.22
CA GLN A 127 -4.87 36.65 16.97
C GLN A 127 -5.40 35.79 15.80
N PHE A 128 -5.17 34.47 15.85
CA PHE A 128 -5.63 33.51 14.84
C PHE A 128 -6.98 32.87 15.21
N TRP A 129 -7.62 33.30 16.30
CA TRP A 129 -8.89 32.72 16.75
C TRP A 129 -10.00 32.70 15.69
N PRO A 130 -10.15 33.71 14.81
CA PRO A 130 -11.15 33.67 13.73
C PRO A 130 -11.05 32.40 12.86
N TYR A 131 -9.83 31.91 12.64
CA TYR A 131 -9.55 30.67 11.92
C TYR A 131 -9.55 29.44 12.84
N ILE A 132 -8.79 29.46 13.92
CA ILE A 132 -8.52 28.27 14.76
C ILE A 132 -9.79 27.68 15.37
N ARG A 133 -10.78 28.51 15.72
CA ARG A 133 -12.05 28.02 16.28
C ARG A 133 -12.92 27.24 15.28
N LEU A 134 -12.67 27.41 13.98
CA LEU A 134 -13.36 26.69 12.90
C LEU A 134 -12.66 25.36 12.54
N LEU A 135 -11.43 25.13 13.03
CA LEU A 135 -10.73 23.87 12.82
C LEU A 135 -11.51 22.69 13.44
N PRO A 136 -11.49 21.50 12.82
CA PRO A 136 -12.25 20.36 13.31
C PRO A 136 -11.94 20.00 14.76
N LYS A 137 -12.97 19.49 15.46
CA LYS A 137 -12.88 19.00 16.84
C LYS A 137 -12.83 17.47 16.91
N THR A 138 -13.30 16.81 15.85
CA THR A 138 -13.39 15.36 15.70
C THR A 138 -12.86 14.99 14.32
N PHE A 139 -12.35 13.76 14.18
CA PHE A 139 -11.75 13.24 12.95
C PHE A 139 -12.15 11.79 12.76
N ASP A 140 -12.07 11.33 11.52
CA ASP A 140 -12.39 9.97 11.11
C ASP A 140 -11.16 9.21 10.59
N THR A 141 -9.96 9.64 11.01
CA THR A 141 -8.75 8.85 10.77
C THR A 141 -8.74 7.63 11.70
N PRO A 142 -8.08 6.53 11.31
CA PRO A 142 -7.92 5.34 12.16
C PRO A 142 -7.30 5.61 13.54
N LEU A 143 -6.66 6.76 13.73
CA LEU A 143 -6.16 7.20 15.04
C LEU A 143 -7.28 7.35 16.08
N TYR A 144 -8.51 7.57 15.63
CA TYR A 144 -9.69 7.75 16.47
C TYR A 144 -10.64 6.55 16.47
N PHE A 145 -10.29 5.46 15.76
CA PHE A 145 -11.14 4.28 15.67
C PHE A 145 -11.19 3.56 17.02
N ASN A 146 -12.36 2.98 17.32
CA ASN A 146 -12.52 2.02 18.41
C ASN A 146 -12.04 0.62 17.98
N ASP A 147 -12.07 -0.35 18.89
CA ASP A 147 -11.56 -1.70 18.63
C ASP A 147 -12.32 -2.42 17.50
N ASP A 148 -13.65 -2.29 17.45
CA ASP A 148 -14.49 -2.89 16.40
C ASP A 148 -14.22 -2.28 15.02
N GLU A 149 -14.04 -0.95 14.97
CA GLU A 149 -13.67 -0.20 13.76
C GLU A 149 -12.26 -0.56 13.29
N MET A 150 -11.33 -0.80 14.22
CA MET A 150 -9.96 -1.24 13.89
C MET A 150 -9.90 -2.68 13.39
N GLU A 151 -10.75 -3.58 13.90
CA GLU A 151 -10.82 -4.97 13.44
C GLU A 151 -11.16 -5.06 11.94
N ARG A 152 -11.96 -4.12 11.42
CA ARG A 152 -12.25 -4.02 9.97
C ARG A 152 -11.02 -3.74 9.11
N LEU A 153 -9.95 -3.19 9.69
CA LEU A 153 -8.68 -2.96 9.01
C LEU A 153 -7.73 -4.16 9.12
N ALA A 154 -8.05 -5.21 9.89
CA ALA A 154 -7.17 -6.36 10.12
C ALA A 154 -6.68 -7.00 8.81
N GLY A 155 -5.36 -7.20 8.67
CA GLY A 155 -4.72 -7.74 7.46
C GLY A 155 -4.32 -6.70 6.40
N THR A 156 -4.90 -5.49 6.43
CA THR A 156 -4.43 -4.35 5.64
C THR A 156 -3.20 -3.70 6.29
N ASN A 157 -2.50 -2.77 5.64
CA ASN A 157 -1.34 -2.12 6.25
C ASN A 157 -1.73 -1.26 7.46
N LEU A 158 -2.84 -0.53 7.35
CA LEU A 158 -3.37 0.26 8.47
C LEU A 158 -3.70 -0.61 9.69
N GLY A 159 -4.24 -1.82 9.48
CA GLY A 159 -4.51 -2.76 10.57
C GLY A 159 -3.30 -3.59 11.02
N ALA A 160 -2.26 -3.73 10.20
CA ALA A 160 -1.08 -4.55 10.49
C ALA A 160 -0.02 -3.85 11.36
N GLY A 161 -0.23 -2.58 11.73
CA GLY A 161 0.62 -1.88 12.69
C GLY A 161 0.86 -0.40 12.38
N ASP A 162 0.56 0.09 11.18
CA ASP A 162 0.89 1.47 10.80
C ASP A 162 0.18 2.52 11.66
N VAL A 163 -1.07 2.26 12.03
CA VAL A 163 -1.85 3.13 12.93
C VAL A 163 -1.24 3.13 14.34
N LEU A 164 -0.84 1.97 14.84
CA LEU A 164 -0.23 1.82 16.16
C LEU A 164 1.14 2.50 16.21
N LEU A 165 1.99 2.28 15.19
CA LEU A 165 3.29 2.90 15.05
C LEU A 165 3.16 4.43 15.01
N ARG A 166 2.19 4.96 14.25
CA ARG A 166 1.94 6.41 14.21
C ARG A 166 1.54 6.95 15.59
N LYS A 167 0.62 6.28 16.30
CA LYS A 167 0.21 6.68 17.66
C LYS A 167 1.41 6.68 18.60
N GLN A 168 2.25 5.65 18.54
CA GLN A 168 3.45 5.54 19.38
C GLN A 168 4.43 6.68 19.11
N LEU A 169 4.80 6.93 17.85
CA LEU A 169 5.73 8.01 17.48
C LEU A 169 5.24 9.38 17.95
N TRP A 170 3.95 9.66 17.75
CA TRP A 170 3.36 10.93 18.19
C TRP A 170 3.25 11.04 19.72
N MET A 171 3.02 9.93 20.42
CA MET A 171 3.00 9.90 21.87
C MET A 171 4.39 10.16 22.46
N GLU A 172 5.44 9.60 21.85
CA GLU A 172 6.84 9.90 22.21
C GLU A 172 7.18 11.38 21.99
N GLU A 173 6.76 11.95 20.87
CA GLU A 173 6.93 13.39 20.59
C GLU A 173 6.18 14.28 21.59
N TRP A 174 4.94 13.92 21.92
CA TRP A 174 4.13 14.61 22.90
C TRP A 174 4.79 14.58 24.28
N GLU A 175 5.18 13.40 24.75
CA GLU A 175 5.79 13.22 26.07
C GLU A 175 7.13 13.97 26.17
N ALA A 176 7.97 13.90 25.13
CA ALA A 176 9.22 14.65 25.06
C ALA A 176 8.99 16.18 25.14
N GLY A 177 8.00 16.70 24.42
CA GLY A 177 7.62 18.11 24.49
C GLY A 177 7.09 18.50 25.87
N ARG A 178 6.24 17.68 26.48
CA ARG A 178 5.66 17.95 27.80
C ARG A 178 6.74 17.96 28.89
N GLN A 179 7.63 16.97 28.89
CA GLN A 179 8.77 16.92 29.81
C GLN A 179 9.71 18.11 29.65
N PHE A 180 9.93 18.57 28.41
CA PHE A 180 10.71 19.78 28.17
C PHE A 180 10.05 21.01 28.82
N LEU A 181 8.73 21.19 28.64
CA LEU A 181 7.98 22.31 29.24
C LEU A 181 8.01 22.27 30.77
N GLU A 182 7.90 21.09 31.36
CA GLU A 182 8.02 20.89 32.80
C GLU A 182 9.44 21.24 33.29
N GLY A 183 10.48 20.82 32.56
CA GLY A 183 11.88 21.09 32.90
C GLY A 183 12.27 22.57 32.86
N VAL A 184 11.63 23.38 32.01
CA VAL A 184 11.81 24.85 31.98
C VAL A 184 10.89 25.60 32.95
N GLY A 185 10.12 24.88 33.77
CA GLY A 185 9.27 25.45 34.82
C GLY A 185 7.96 26.07 34.31
N SER A 186 7.45 25.63 33.15
CA SER A 186 6.17 26.11 32.65
C SER A 186 5.00 25.49 33.41
N GLU A 187 4.28 26.31 34.20
CA GLU A 187 3.08 25.86 34.93
C GLU A 187 1.95 25.36 34.01
N SER A 188 1.97 25.78 32.74
CA SER A 188 0.98 25.39 31.71
C SER A 188 1.25 24.00 31.09
N ALA A 189 2.36 23.32 31.44
CA ALA A 189 2.72 22.05 30.81
C ALA A 189 1.61 20.98 30.91
N GLN A 190 0.85 20.97 32.02
CA GLN A 190 -0.26 20.02 32.23
C GLN A 190 -1.48 20.28 31.33
N GLU A 191 -1.62 21.47 30.75
CA GLU A 191 -2.73 21.79 29.83
C GLU A 191 -2.55 21.14 28.44
N TYR A 192 -1.31 20.77 28.10
CA TYR A 192 -0.96 20.08 26.87
C TYR A 192 -1.26 18.58 26.98
N THR A 193 -2.55 18.25 26.98
CA THR A 193 -3.02 16.86 27.00
C THR A 193 -2.70 16.12 25.70
N TRP A 194 -2.67 14.78 25.77
CA TRP A 194 -2.52 13.92 24.60
C TRP A 194 -3.62 14.19 23.55
N ASP A 195 -4.88 14.34 23.96
CA ASP A 195 -5.99 14.60 23.05
C ASP A 195 -5.82 15.92 22.28
N LEU A 196 -5.27 16.94 22.95
CA LEU A 196 -4.98 18.23 22.32
C LEU A 196 -3.84 18.11 21.31
N PHE A 197 -2.77 17.39 21.65
CA PHE A 197 -1.66 17.11 20.74
C PHE A 197 -2.11 16.29 19.54
N LEU A 198 -2.83 15.19 19.76
CA LEU A 198 -3.37 14.32 18.72
C LEU A 198 -4.30 15.10 17.78
N ARG A 199 -5.15 15.98 18.32
CA ARG A 199 -5.96 16.91 17.53
C ARG A 199 -5.10 17.84 16.68
N ALA A 200 -4.08 18.47 17.26
CA ALA A 200 -3.19 19.36 16.52
C ALA A 200 -2.45 18.62 15.39
N ALA A 201 -1.91 17.44 15.67
CA ALA A 201 -1.23 16.59 14.70
C ALA A 201 -2.18 16.19 13.54
N THR A 202 -3.41 15.77 13.86
CA THR A 202 -4.41 15.39 12.85
C THR A 202 -4.88 16.59 12.02
N ILE A 203 -4.93 17.80 12.58
CA ILE A 203 -5.17 19.03 11.81
C ILE A 203 -4.05 19.22 10.78
N TYR A 204 -2.79 19.09 11.18
CA TYR A 204 -1.69 19.25 10.22
C TYR A 204 -1.70 18.17 9.14
N THR A 205 -1.97 16.90 9.45
CA THR A 205 -2.03 15.85 8.41
C THR A 205 -3.15 16.08 7.41
N SER A 206 -4.29 16.62 7.85
CA SER A 206 -5.48 16.79 7.00
C SER A 206 -5.55 18.13 6.26
N ARG A 207 -4.84 19.18 6.72
CA ARG A 207 -5.05 20.57 6.25
C ARG A 207 -3.79 21.34 5.90
N SER A 208 -2.60 20.83 6.22
CA SER A 208 -1.38 21.61 6.05
C SER A 208 -0.89 21.67 4.61
N PHE A 209 -0.15 22.73 4.32
CA PHE A 209 0.62 22.94 3.12
C PHE A 209 2.11 23.01 3.48
N PRO A 210 3.03 22.67 2.56
CA PRO A 210 4.46 22.85 2.79
C PRO A 210 4.82 24.34 2.89
N SER A 211 5.59 24.77 3.89
CA SER A 211 5.99 26.18 4.07
C SER A 211 6.71 26.78 2.86
N LYS A 212 7.47 25.96 2.12
CA LYS A 212 8.18 26.37 0.89
C LYS A 212 7.24 26.85 -0.21
N LEU A 213 6.01 26.30 -0.26
CA LEU A 213 5.00 26.72 -1.23
C LEU A 213 4.69 28.21 -1.09
N VAL A 214 4.76 28.74 0.13
CA VAL A 214 4.39 30.13 0.47
C VAL A 214 5.60 30.98 0.85
N GLY A 215 6.82 30.50 0.58
CA GLY A 215 8.06 31.24 0.82
C GLY A 215 8.37 31.51 2.30
N ILE A 216 7.78 30.74 3.23
CA ILE A 216 8.05 30.88 4.66
C ILE A 216 9.21 29.94 5.03
N THR A 217 10.35 30.53 5.40
CA THR A 217 11.55 29.83 5.87
C THR A 217 11.78 30.12 7.34
N MET A 218 12.23 29.11 8.09
CA MET A 218 12.90 29.36 9.37
C MET A 218 14.33 29.79 9.06
N ASP A 219 14.85 30.79 9.78
CA ASP A 219 16.26 31.20 9.63
C ASP A 219 17.17 29.98 9.85
N SER A 220 18.12 29.85 8.92
CA SER A 220 18.99 28.69 8.68
C SER A 220 19.75 28.22 9.92
N SER A 221 19.30 27.15 10.58
CA SER A 221 20.14 26.35 11.51
C SER A 221 19.62 24.96 11.85
N ILE A 222 18.52 24.48 11.25
CA ILE A 222 17.89 23.19 11.62
C ILE A 222 17.69 22.34 10.36
N GLU A 223 18.79 22.00 9.69
CA GLU A 223 18.82 20.93 8.69
C GLU A 223 19.55 19.74 9.35
N GLU A 224 18.79 18.75 9.82
CA GLU A 224 19.14 17.32 9.92
C GLU A 224 18.27 16.63 10.98
N ASN A 225 17.14 16.07 10.55
CA ASN A 225 16.55 14.79 11.01
C ASN A 225 15.06 14.71 10.69
N THR A 226 14.71 14.43 9.43
CA THR A 226 13.44 13.75 9.12
C THR A 226 13.64 12.82 7.91
N MET A 227 13.35 11.53 8.12
CA MET A 227 13.34 10.46 7.12
C MET A 227 12.06 10.51 6.25
N LEU A 228 11.72 11.68 5.72
CA LEU A 228 10.73 11.86 4.67
C LEU A 228 11.30 12.87 3.67
N SER A 229 12.09 12.36 2.72
CA SER A 229 12.54 13.03 1.49
C SER A 229 13.14 14.44 1.64
N GLY A 230 14.46 14.53 1.45
CA GLY A 230 15.24 15.76 1.54
C GLY A 230 14.75 16.90 0.66
N ASP A 231 13.94 17.79 1.25
CA ASP A 231 13.71 19.19 0.84
C ASP A 231 12.90 19.94 1.94
N ALA A 232 13.22 19.75 3.22
CA ALA A 232 12.27 20.00 4.32
C ALA A 232 11.90 21.47 4.57
N GLY A 233 10.72 21.89 4.11
CA GLY A 233 9.92 22.93 4.76
C GLY A 233 9.17 22.37 5.98
N PHE A 234 8.42 23.21 6.69
CA PHE A 234 7.57 22.79 7.82
C PHE A 234 6.08 22.95 7.47
N PRO A 235 5.14 22.28 8.15
CA PRO A 235 3.73 22.40 7.81
C PRO A 235 3.18 23.78 8.21
N VAL A 236 2.39 24.38 7.31
CA VAL A 236 1.65 25.62 7.57
C VAL A 236 0.16 25.43 7.29
N LEU A 237 -0.67 26.18 7.98
CA LEU A 237 -2.11 26.21 7.78
C LEU A 237 -2.50 27.53 7.11
N ILE A 238 -3.27 27.44 6.03
CA ILE A 238 -3.63 28.60 5.21
C ILE A 238 -5.14 28.84 5.37
N PRO A 239 -5.54 29.82 6.21
CA PRO A 239 -6.95 30.14 6.42
C PRO A 239 -7.70 30.37 5.11
N LEU A 240 -8.98 29.98 5.07
CA LEU A 240 -9.89 30.08 3.92
C LEU A 240 -9.53 29.17 2.73
N VAL A 241 -8.26 28.85 2.52
CA VAL A 241 -7.77 27.99 1.44
C VAL A 241 -7.99 26.51 1.76
N ASP A 242 -7.80 26.11 3.01
CA ASP A 242 -7.95 24.73 3.50
C ASP A 242 -9.42 24.30 3.70
N ILE A 243 -10.40 25.11 3.28
CA ILE A 243 -11.83 24.80 3.34
C ILE A 243 -12.32 23.98 2.14
N LEU A 244 -11.56 23.97 1.03
CA LEU A 244 -11.95 23.28 -0.19
C LEU A 244 -11.62 21.78 -0.09
N ASN A 245 -12.64 20.93 -0.26
CA ASN A 245 -12.48 19.48 -0.22
C ASN A 245 -11.72 18.94 -1.43
N HIS A 246 -11.22 17.71 -1.31
CA HIS A 246 -10.53 17.04 -2.39
C HIS A 246 -11.49 16.45 -3.43
N LYS A 247 -11.14 16.60 -4.71
CA LYS A 247 -11.60 15.70 -5.77
C LYS A 247 -10.47 15.42 -6.77
N PRO A 248 -10.19 14.15 -7.10
CA PRO A 248 -9.14 13.79 -8.05
C PRO A 248 -9.31 14.50 -9.39
N ASN A 249 -8.17 14.86 -10.01
CA ASN A 249 -8.11 15.52 -11.32
C ASN A 249 -8.84 16.87 -11.39
N THR A 250 -9.24 17.46 -10.25
CA THR A 250 -9.77 18.83 -10.24
C THR A 250 -8.70 19.78 -10.75
N LYS A 251 -9.04 20.53 -11.79
CA LYS A 251 -8.17 21.56 -12.35
C LYS A 251 -8.27 22.79 -11.46
N ILE A 252 -7.22 23.02 -10.69
CA ILE A 252 -7.08 24.16 -9.79
C ILE A 252 -5.62 24.60 -9.83
N ILE A 253 -5.40 25.91 -9.90
CA ILE A 253 -4.06 26.50 -9.85
C ILE A 253 -3.81 27.00 -8.44
N TRP A 254 -2.68 26.58 -7.86
CA TRP A 254 -2.15 27.10 -6.62
C TRP A 254 -1.17 28.22 -6.98
N GLU A 255 -1.53 29.46 -6.67
CA GLU A 255 -0.73 30.64 -7.01
C GLU A 255 -0.13 31.27 -5.75
N PRO A 256 1.11 30.90 -5.39
CA PRO A 256 1.85 31.61 -4.35
C PRO A 256 2.43 32.91 -4.89
N THR A 257 2.35 33.96 -4.08
CA THR A 257 2.99 35.26 -4.29
C THR A 257 3.75 35.66 -3.04
N GLN A 258 4.52 36.76 -3.09
CA GLN A 258 5.21 37.26 -1.89
C GLN A 258 4.25 37.69 -0.77
N THR A 259 3.02 38.06 -1.13
CA THR A 259 2.05 38.68 -0.20
C THR A 259 0.82 37.83 0.06
N SER A 260 0.57 36.78 -0.74
CA SER A 260 -0.63 35.95 -0.63
C SER A 260 -0.48 34.57 -1.26
N PHE A 261 -1.36 33.64 -0.88
CA PHE A 261 -1.56 32.36 -1.53
C PHE A 261 -3.00 32.24 -2.02
N SER A 262 -3.18 31.94 -3.31
CA SER A 262 -4.50 31.96 -3.96
C SER A 262 -4.83 30.63 -4.64
N LEU A 263 -6.12 30.28 -4.64
CA LEU A 263 -6.67 29.18 -5.43
C LEU A 263 -7.46 29.73 -6.61
N ILE A 264 -7.08 29.35 -7.82
CA ILE A 264 -7.67 29.84 -9.06
C ILE A 264 -8.28 28.66 -9.83
N ALA A 265 -9.57 28.76 -10.15
CA ALA A 265 -10.23 27.83 -11.05
C ALA A 265 -9.99 28.30 -12.50
N PRO A 266 -9.22 27.57 -13.33
CA PRO A 266 -8.94 27.97 -14.71
C PRO A 266 -10.14 27.74 -15.64
N GLU A 267 -11.07 26.88 -15.23
CA GLU A 267 -12.22 26.46 -16.01
C GLU A 267 -13.52 26.86 -15.33
N THR A 268 -14.56 26.93 -16.15
CA THR A 268 -15.91 27.26 -15.71
C THR A 268 -16.49 26.17 -14.81
N ILE A 269 -16.90 26.56 -13.60
CA ILE A 269 -17.59 25.69 -12.65
C ILE A 269 -19.10 25.95 -12.76
N SER A 270 -19.88 24.88 -12.78
CA SER A 270 -21.34 24.97 -12.85
C SER A 270 -21.92 25.56 -11.56
N GLU A 271 -23.00 26.31 -11.72
CA GLU A 271 -23.79 26.87 -10.63
C GLU A 271 -24.30 25.76 -9.68
N GLY A 272 -24.25 26.02 -8.37
CA GLY A 272 -24.65 25.06 -7.33
C GLY A 272 -23.64 23.93 -7.08
N SER A 273 -22.65 23.74 -7.95
CA SER A 273 -21.63 22.72 -7.77
C SER A 273 -20.64 23.12 -6.67
N GLN A 274 -20.27 22.13 -5.85
CA GLN A 274 -19.16 22.26 -4.92
C GLN A 274 -17.86 22.55 -5.68
N VAL A 275 -17.07 23.45 -5.12
CA VAL A 275 -15.73 23.80 -5.59
C VAL A 275 -14.73 22.94 -4.83
N PHE A 276 -13.94 22.19 -5.59
CA PHE A 276 -12.96 21.26 -5.04
C PHE A 276 -11.54 21.79 -5.24
N ASN A 277 -10.65 21.33 -4.38
CA ASN A 277 -9.21 21.37 -4.55
C ASN A 277 -8.69 19.99 -4.99
N ASN A 278 -7.43 19.94 -5.41
CA ASN A 278 -6.72 18.70 -5.72
C ASN A 278 -5.53 18.56 -4.77
N TYR A 279 -5.58 17.58 -3.85
CA TYR A 279 -4.51 17.34 -2.86
C TYR A 279 -3.35 16.53 -3.46
N GLY A 280 -3.42 16.17 -4.74
CA GLY A 280 -2.48 15.29 -5.42
C GLY A 280 -3.03 13.88 -5.63
N PRO A 281 -2.25 13.00 -6.28
CA PRO A 281 -2.63 11.62 -6.56
C PRO A 281 -2.47 10.73 -5.31
N LYS A 282 -3.37 10.90 -4.33
CA LYS A 282 -3.33 10.16 -3.07
C LYS A 282 -4.15 8.87 -3.13
N GLY A 283 -3.57 7.76 -2.72
CA GLY A 283 -4.27 6.48 -2.56
C GLY A 283 -5.16 6.46 -1.32
N ASN A 284 -6.06 5.47 -1.23
CA ASN A 284 -7.02 5.41 -0.11
C ASN A 284 -6.35 5.16 1.24
N GLU A 285 -5.19 4.50 1.26
CA GLU A 285 -4.38 4.35 2.48
C GLU A 285 -3.98 5.71 3.07
N GLU A 286 -3.43 6.59 2.23
CA GLU A 286 -2.99 7.93 2.63
C GLU A 286 -4.17 8.84 2.97
N LEU A 287 -5.25 8.78 2.16
CA LEU A 287 -6.46 9.57 2.41
C LEU A 287 -7.12 9.17 3.74
N LEU A 288 -7.22 7.87 4.03
CA LEU A 288 -7.83 7.41 5.27
C LEU A 288 -6.96 7.76 6.48
N MET A 289 -5.66 7.49 6.41
CA MET A 289 -4.73 7.73 7.51
C MET A 289 -4.53 9.21 7.81
N GLY A 290 -4.42 10.05 6.77
CA GLY A 290 -4.12 11.47 6.91
C GLY A 290 -5.33 12.39 7.00
N TYR A 291 -6.42 12.05 6.31
CA TYR A 291 -7.59 12.93 6.12
C TYR A 291 -8.90 12.36 6.67
N GLY A 292 -9.01 11.04 6.89
CA GLY A 292 -10.20 10.41 7.45
C GLY A 292 -11.33 10.16 6.44
N PHE A 293 -10.99 10.06 5.15
CA PHE A 293 -11.94 9.68 4.11
C PHE A 293 -11.28 8.80 3.05
N VAL A 294 -12.09 8.18 2.20
CA VAL A 294 -11.65 7.38 1.05
C VAL A 294 -12.46 7.76 -0.17
N ILE A 295 -11.94 7.43 -1.34
CA ILE A 295 -12.63 7.63 -2.62
C ILE A 295 -13.00 6.24 -3.17
N PRO A 296 -14.29 5.94 -3.37
CA PRO A 296 -14.70 4.74 -4.08
C PRO A 296 -14.11 4.71 -5.49
N GLU A 297 -13.58 3.57 -5.92
CA GLU A 297 -12.89 3.42 -7.23
C GLU A 297 -11.80 4.49 -7.46
N ASN A 298 -10.98 4.76 -6.44
CA ASN A 298 -9.95 5.78 -6.51
C ASN A 298 -8.92 5.45 -7.63
N PRO A 299 -8.77 6.29 -8.66
CA PRO A 299 -7.82 6.03 -9.74
C PRO A 299 -6.35 6.11 -9.30
N ALA A 300 -6.07 6.74 -8.15
CA ALA A 300 -4.75 6.82 -7.54
C ALA A 300 -4.56 5.79 -6.43
N ASP A 301 -5.48 4.81 -6.28
CA ASP A 301 -5.33 3.81 -5.22
C ASP A 301 -4.08 2.95 -5.42
N SER A 302 -3.45 2.61 -4.31
CA SER A 302 -2.29 1.75 -4.30
C SER A 302 -2.22 0.93 -3.03
N LEU A 303 -1.52 -0.20 -3.12
CA LEU A 303 -1.10 -1.02 -1.99
C LEU A 303 0.38 -0.74 -1.75
N ALA A 304 0.71 -0.15 -0.61
CA ALA A 304 2.08 -0.02 -0.17
C ALA A 304 2.63 -1.40 0.24
N MET A 305 3.78 -1.77 -0.29
CA MET A 305 4.48 -3.00 0.03
C MET A 305 5.87 -2.63 0.51
N LYS A 306 6.15 -2.90 1.79
CA LYS A 306 7.46 -2.68 2.40
C LYS A 306 8.26 -3.97 2.32
N PHE A 307 9.48 -3.88 1.78
CA PHE A 307 10.37 -5.03 1.66
C PHE A 307 11.69 -4.76 2.37
N THR A 308 12.05 -5.66 3.28
CA THR A 308 13.32 -5.64 4.02
C THR A 308 14.17 -6.85 3.66
N ILE A 309 14.08 -7.29 2.41
CA ILE A 309 14.79 -8.48 1.91
C ILE A 309 16.02 -8.03 1.15
N SER A 310 17.15 -8.61 1.48
CA SER A 310 18.41 -8.39 0.78
C SER A 310 19.00 -9.73 0.33
N PRO A 311 19.58 -9.82 -0.89
CA PRO A 311 20.31 -11.00 -1.32
C PRO A 311 21.52 -11.22 -0.41
N ARG A 312 22.06 -12.44 -0.42
CA ARG A 312 23.22 -12.83 0.40
C ARG A 312 24.35 -13.37 -0.48
N GLY A 313 25.58 -13.34 0.04
CA GLY A 313 26.74 -13.87 -0.68
C GLY A 313 27.02 -13.13 -2.00
N GLN A 314 27.39 -13.87 -3.03
CA GLN A 314 27.72 -13.34 -4.36
C GLN A 314 26.53 -12.61 -5.00
N ALA A 315 25.30 -13.10 -4.81
CA ALA A 315 24.09 -12.40 -5.27
C ALA A 315 23.94 -10.99 -4.66
N ALA A 316 24.40 -10.77 -3.42
CA ALA A 316 24.41 -9.44 -2.82
C ALA A 316 25.41 -8.51 -3.52
N GLN A 317 26.59 -9.02 -3.87
CA GLN A 317 27.61 -8.26 -4.59
C GLN A 317 27.15 -7.89 -6.01
N ILE A 318 26.44 -8.80 -6.68
CA ILE A 318 25.79 -8.54 -7.96
C ILE A 318 24.71 -7.47 -7.79
N TRP A 319 23.83 -7.60 -6.80
CA TRP A 319 22.77 -6.64 -6.55
C TRP A 319 23.28 -5.21 -6.32
N GLU A 320 24.36 -5.04 -5.56
CA GLU A 320 24.97 -3.72 -5.33
C GLU A 320 25.52 -3.06 -6.60
N GLN A 321 25.82 -3.85 -7.63
CA GLN A 321 26.38 -3.35 -8.89
C GLN A 321 25.33 -3.15 -9.99
N ARG A 322 24.10 -3.66 -9.82
CA ARG A 322 23.04 -3.51 -10.83
C ARG A 322 22.56 -2.07 -10.92
N ALA A 323 22.29 -1.62 -12.14
CA ALA A 323 21.86 -0.25 -12.41
C ALA A 323 20.55 0.11 -11.68
N LEU A 324 19.60 -0.83 -11.62
CA LEU A 324 18.29 -0.62 -10.99
C LEU A 324 18.36 -0.51 -9.46
N LYS A 325 19.45 -0.91 -8.81
CA LYS A 325 19.68 -0.73 -7.37
C LYS A 325 19.55 0.74 -6.94
N GLN A 326 19.97 1.67 -7.80
CA GLN A 326 19.90 3.12 -7.52
C GLN A 326 18.45 3.63 -7.44
N THR A 327 17.55 2.95 -8.14
CA THR A 327 16.11 3.24 -8.14
C THR A 327 15.35 2.46 -7.07
N TRP A 328 15.99 1.51 -6.38
CA TRP A 328 15.39 0.76 -5.28
C TRP A 328 14.88 1.69 -4.18
N ARG A 329 13.74 1.32 -3.61
CA ARG A 329 13.09 1.97 -2.47
C ARG A 329 12.66 0.88 -1.50
N GLU A 330 12.59 1.20 -0.21
CA GLU A 330 12.10 0.23 0.79
C GLU A 330 10.59 -0.02 0.68
N VAL A 331 9.86 0.92 0.10
CA VAL A 331 8.40 0.88 -0.08
C VAL A 331 8.08 1.04 -1.56
N PHE A 332 7.30 0.12 -2.09
CA PHE A 332 6.73 0.17 -3.43
C PHE A 332 5.22 0.28 -3.37
N HIS A 333 4.64 1.04 -4.29
CA HIS A 333 3.20 1.21 -4.40
C HIS A 333 2.68 0.41 -5.60
N LEU A 334 1.95 -0.66 -5.34
CA LEU A 334 1.31 -1.47 -6.37
C LEU A 334 -0.06 -0.87 -6.71
N THR A 335 -0.33 -0.62 -7.99
CA THR A 335 -1.63 -0.15 -8.48
C THR A 335 -2.38 -1.30 -9.17
N LYS A 336 -3.70 -1.17 -9.31
CA LYS A 336 -4.52 -2.15 -10.05
C LYS A 336 -3.95 -2.33 -11.47
N SER A 337 -3.80 -3.57 -11.92
CA SER A 337 -3.24 -3.87 -13.24
C SER A 337 -4.15 -3.28 -14.32
N THR A 338 -3.53 -2.75 -15.37
CA THR A 338 -4.30 -2.25 -16.53
C THR A 338 -4.47 -3.35 -17.56
N ASP A 339 -5.69 -3.48 -18.08
CA ASP A 339 -5.98 -4.22 -19.31
C ASP A 339 -5.48 -3.40 -20.51
N SER A 340 -4.17 -3.19 -20.59
CA SER A 340 -3.58 -2.70 -21.82
C SER A 340 -3.75 -3.79 -22.87
N GLY A 341 -4.83 -3.66 -23.66
CA GLY A 341 -5.13 -4.47 -24.84
C GLY A 341 -4.12 -4.29 -25.98
N GLN A 342 -2.84 -4.08 -25.67
CA GLN A 342 -1.79 -4.13 -26.66
C GLN A 342 -1.59 -5.58 -27.08
N LYS A 343 -2.28 -5.93 -28.17
CA LYS A 343 -1.92 -6.98 -29.12
C LYS A 343 -0.57 -6.63 -29.79
N THR A 344 0.49 -6.43 -29.02
CA THR A 344 1.85 -6.32 -29.56
C THR A 344 2.55 -7.66 -29.33
N SER A 345 3.16 -8.15 -30.40
CA SER A 345 3.84 -9.45 -30.55
C SER A 345 5.08 -9.65 -29.65
N THR A 346 5.16 -8.99 -28.50
CA THR A 346 6.30 -9.06 -27.57
C THR A 346 6.01 -10.05 -26.46
N ALA A 347 7.02 -10.85 -26.09
CA ALA A 347 6.94 -11.77 -24.96
C ALA A 347 6.44 -11.04 -23.69
N PRO A 348 5.62 -11.68 -22.85
CA PRO A 348 5.15 -11.07 -21.60
C PRO A 348 6.35 -10.74 -20.70
N ALA A 349 6.34 -9.53 -20.12
CA ALA A 349 7.39 -9.04 -19.22
C ALA A 349 6.77 -8.65 -17.86
N LEU A 350 7.42 -9.01 -16.76
CA LEU A 350 6.91 -8.74 -15.40
C LEU A 350 6.87 -7.24 -15.10
N GLU A 351 7.82 -6.49 -15.62
CA GLU A 351 7.98 -5.04 -15.46
C GLU A 351 6.85 -4.24 -16.12
N SER A 352 6.06 -4.88 -16.98
CA SER A 352 4.85 -4.25 -17.54
C SER A 352 3.77 -3.99 -16.48
N ASP A 353 3.83 -4.69 -15.34
CA ASP A 353 2.85 -4.56 -14.27
C ASP A 353 3.50 -4.39 -12.88
N TRP A 354 4.82 -4.57 -12.75
CA TRP A 354 5.55 -4.50 -11.50
C TRP A 354 6.71 -3.50 -11.58
N PRO A 355 7.10 -2.84 -10.47
CA PRO A 355 8.22 -1.90 -10.51
C PRO A 355 9.52 -2.59 -10.96
N GLU A 356 10.27 -1.98 -11.87
CA GLU A 356 11.46 -2.60 -12.48
C GLU A 356 12.49 -3.04 -11.45
N ALA A 357 12.91 -2.14 -10.55
CA ALA A 357 13.86 -2.46 -9.48
C ALA A 357 13.33 -3.54 -8.52
N PHE A 358 12.00 -3.64 -8.41
CA PHE A 358 11.36 -4.66 -7.59
C PHE A 358 11.48 -6.04 -8.23
N VAL A 359 11.11 -6.16 -9.51
CA VAL A 359 11.31 -7.39 -10.28
C VAL A 359 12.80 -7.77 -10.32
N ASP A 360 13.67 -6.79 -10.50
CA ASP A 360 15.11 -7.00 -10.61
C ASP A 360 15.74 -7.54 -9.32
N LEU A 361 15.31 -7.05 -8.15
CA LEU A 361 15.70 -7.66 -6.88
C LEU A 361 15.23 -9.13 -6.83
N PHE A 362 13.98 -9.40 -7.19
CA PHE A 362 13.45 -10.78 -7.15
C PHE A 362 14.23 -11.70 -8.08
N ARG A 363 14.62 -11.23 -9.27
CA ARG A 363 15.49 -11.97 -10.20
C ARG A 363 16.79 -12.42 -9.53
N ILE A 364 17.41 -11.52 -8.76
CA ILE A 364 18.64 -11.83 -8.02
C ILE A 364 18.38 -12.73 -6.81
N LEU A 365 17.26 -12.55 -6.11
CA LEU A 365 16.89 -13.41 -4.97
C LEU A 365 16.64 -14.86 -5.37
N VAL A 366 16.06 -15.09 -6.55
CA VAL A 366 15.73 -16.43 -7.05
C VAL A 366 16.77 -16.99 -8.03
N ALA A 367 17.85 -16.25 -8.29
CA ALA A 367 18.92 -16.69 -9.18
C ALA A 367 19.67 -17.90 -8.60
N ASN A 368 19.99 -18.87 -9.45
CA ASN A 368 20.87 -19.96 -9.04
C ASN A 368 22.35 -19.57 -9.23
N GLU A 369 23.27 -20.42 -8.78
CA GLU A 369 24.70 -20.10 -8.79
C GLU A 369 25.23 -19.91 -10.22
N ASN A 370 24.83 -20.75 -11.18
CA ASN A 370 25.18 -20.58 -12.58
C ASN A 370 24.70 -19.24 -13.16
N GLU A 371 23.48 -18.81 -12.84
CA GLU A 371 22.92 -17.53 -13.28
C GLU A 371 23.66 -16.34 -12.65
N ILE A 372 24.08 -16.46 -11.39
CA ILE A 372 24.91 -15.46 -10.71
C ILE A 372 26.31 -15.40 -11.33
N ASP A 373 26.92 -16.54 -11.63
CA ASP A 373 28.23 -16.63 -12.29
C ASP A 373 28.18 -16.09 -13.72
N ASP A 374 27.11 -16.37 -14.47
CA ASP A 374 26.88 -15.84 -15.82
C ASP A 374 26.71 -14.31 -15.80
N LEU A 375 26.05 -13.77 -14.76
CA LEU A 375 25.95 -12.32 -14.55
C LEU A 375 27.30 -11.69 -14.17
N GLU A 376 28.08 -12.34 -13.31
CA GLU A 376 29.38 -11.83 -12.87
C GLU A 376 30.41 -11.81 -14.02
N ASN A 377 30.45 -12.89 -14.81
CA ASN A 377 31.40 -13.04 -15.92
C ASN A 377 30.90 -12.42 -17.24
N GLY A 378 29.64 -12.00 -17.29
CA GLY A 378 28.97 -11.47 -18.47
C GLY A 378 28.45 -10.05 -18.28
N ASP A 379 27.22 -9.81 -18.71
CA ASP A 379 26.52 -8.56 -18.45
C ASP A 379 25.79 -8.65 -17.10
N ILE A 380 26.31 -7.93 -16.12
CA ILE A 380 25.75 -7.87 -14.76
C ILE A 380 24.32 -7.32 -14.72
N ASN A 381 23.86 -6.63 -15.77
CA ASN A 381 22.50 -6.09 -15.91
C ASN A 381 21.63 -6.90 -16.88
N ALA A 382 22.05 -8.10 -17.28
CA ALA A 382 21.27 -8.94 -18.19
C ALA A 382 19.85 -9.18 -17.63
N THR A 383 18.85 -8.89 -18.46
CA THR A 383 17.42 -9.09 -18.19
C THR A 383 16.71 -9.48 -19.49
N PRO A 384 15.81 -10.49 -19.49
CA PRO A 384 15.64 -11.48 -18.41
C PRO A 384 16.93 -12.28 -18.18
N ILE A 385 17.17 -12.76 -16.94
CA ILE A 385 18.36 -13.58 -16.63
C ILE A 385 18.28 -14.93 -17.35
N SER A 386 17.13 -15.61 -17.22
CA SER A 386 16.82 -16.86 -17.90
C SER A 386 15.30 -17.08 -17.86
N ILE A 387 14.77 -17.96 -18.71
CA ILE A 387 13.34 -18.34 -18.64
C ILE A 387 13.00 -18.94 -17.27
N ARG A 388 13.88 -19.79 -16.72
CA ARG A 388 13.71 -20.38 -15.38
C ARG A 388 13.63 -19.31 -14.30
N ASN A 389 14.47 -18.28 -14.40
CA ASN A 389 14.49 -17.16 -13.48
C ASN A 389 13.18 -16.37 -13.54
N GLU A 390 12.69 -16.00 -14.74
CA GLU A 390 11.42 -15.28 -14.89
C GLU A 390 10.23 -16.04 -14.32
N LEU A 391 10.14 -17.36 -14.55
CA LEU A 391 9.10 -18.20 -13.96
C LEU A 391 9.22 -18.26 -12.43
N ALA A 392 10.44 -18.34 -11.89
CA ALA A 392 10.67 -18.34 -10.46
C ALA A 392 10.26 -17.02 -9.81
N VAL A 393 10.54 -15.88 -10.46
CA VAL A 393 10.07 -14.56 -10.01
C VAL A 393 8.55 -14.51 -10.03
N ALA A 394 7.91 -14.86 -11.15
CA ALA A 394 6.45 -14.81 -11.28
C ALA A 394 5.72 -15.64 -10.21
N LEU A 395 6.19 -16.87 -9.97
CA LEU A 395 5.65 -17.74 -8.93
C LEU A 395 5.91 -17.20 -7.52
N GLY A 396 7.12 -16.67 -7.28
CA GLY A 396 7.48 -16.06 -6.00
C GLY A 396 6.59 -14.87 -5.65
N LEU A 397 6.40 -13.97 -6.62
CA LEU A 397 5.49 -12.82 -6.50
C LEU A 397 4.03 -13.26 -6.28
N LYS A 398 3.58 -14.30 -6.98
CA LYS A 398 2.22 -14.85 -6.82
C LYS A 398 2.02 -15.40 -5.41
N ALA A 399 2.99 -16.12 -4.87
CA ALA A 399 2.93 -16.67 -3.51
C ALA A 399 2.90 -15.55 -2.45
N ALA A 400 3.81 -14.56 -2.55
CA ALA A 400 3.86 -13.38 -1.69
C ALA A 400 2.51 -12.66 -1.61
N ILE A 401 1.95 -12.33 -2.79
CA ILE A 401 0.70 -11.60 -2.87
C ILE A 401 -0.50 -12.45 -2.44
N LYS A 402 -0.51 -13.77 -2.69
CA LYS A 402 -1.55 -14.66 -2.17
C LYS A 402 -1.55 -14.72 -0.64
N GLN A 403 -0.39 -14.68 0.00
CA GLN A 403 -0.30 -14.61 1.47
C GLN A 403 -0.94 -13.31 1.99
N LYS A 404 -0.63 -12.17 1.36
CA LYS A 404 -1.27 -10.88 1.70
C LYS A 404 -2.78 -10.92 1.47
N LEU A 405 -3.24 -11.53 0.37
CA LEU A 405 -4.66 -11.74 0.10
C LEU A 405 -5.35 -12.56 1.20
N ALA A 406 -4.72 -13.67 1.63
CA ALA A 406 -5.26 -14.51 2.70
C ALA A 406 -5.39 -13.74 4.02
N ALA A 407 -4.41 -12.89 4.35
CA ALA A 407 -4.49 -12.00 5.51
C ALA A 407 -5.66 -11.00 5.40
N ILE A 408 -5.87 -10.41 4.22
CA ILE A 408 -7.00 -9.50 3.93
C ILE A 408 -8.34 -10.25 3.82
N ARG A 409 -8.38 -11.56 3.61
CA ARG A 409 -9.63 -12.33 3.60
C ARG A 409 -9.98 -12.98 4.94
N LYS A 410 -9.07 -12.95 5.91
CA LYS A 410 -9.33 -13.49 7.25
C LYS A 410 -10.51 -12.80 7.96
N TYR A 411 -10.68 -11.51 7.73
CA TYR A 411 -11.87 -10.78 8.18
C TYR A 411 -12.92 -10.81 7.07
N ASP A 412 -14.08 -11.37 7.39
CA ASP A 412 -15.20 -11.52 6.46
C ASP A 412 -16.10 -10.28 6.51
N ILE A 413 -16.04 -9.47 5.46
CA ILE A 413 -16.87 -8.28 5.30
C ILE A 413 -18.36 -8.66 5.21
N SER A 414 -18.72 -9.86 4.78
CA SER A 414 -20.13 -10.28 4.65
C SER A 414 -20.86 -10.41 6.00
N LEU A 415 -20.11 -10.45 7.11
CA LEU A 415 -20.64 -10.42 8.48
C LEU A 415 -20.93 -9.00 8.98
N SER A 416 -20.61 -7.97 8.18
CA SER A 416 -20.79 -6.57 8.60
C SER A 416 -22.26 -6.17 8.67
N SER A 417 -22.60 -5.44 9.75
CA SER A 417 -23.97 -5.02 10.05
C SER A 417 -24.52 -4.05 8.98
N PRO A 418 -25.81 -4.14 8.61
CA PRO A 418 -26.47 -3.16 7.75
C PRO A 418 -26.53 -1.73 8.33
N ALA A 419 -26.18 -1.56 9.61
CA ALA A 419 -26.14 -0.29 10.33
C ALA A 419 -24.71 0.26 10.50
N ALA A 420 -23.80 -0.05 9.57
CA ALA A 420 -22.41 0.40 9.65
C ALA A 420 -22.30 1.94 9.68
N GLY A 421 -21.52 2.46 10.62
CA GLY A 421 -21.17 3.87 10.71
C GLY A 421 -20.24 4.32 9.58
N TYR A 422 -19.94 5.63 9.54
CA TYR A 422 -19.07 6.20 8.50
C TYR A 422 -17.66 5.59 8.51
N ARG A 423 -17.03 5.48 9.69
CA ARG A 423 -15.69 4.91 9.87
C ARG A 423 -15.57 3.47 9.42
N GLU A 424 -16.58 2.67 9.74
CA GLU A 424 -16.72 1.29 9.29
C GLU A 424 -16.83 1.22 7.76
N THR A 425 -17.66 2.09 7.17
CA THR A 425 -17.86 2.16 5.72
C THR A 425 -16.57 2.51 4.98
N VAL A 426 -15.81 3.50 5.46
CA VAL A 426 -14.53 3.90 4.81
C VAL A 426 -13.45 2.84 5.00
N ALA A 427 -13.44 2.12 6.13
CA ALA A 427 -12.56 0.97 6.34
C ALA A 427 -12.86 -0.15 5.33
N ASP A 428 -14.13 -0.47 5.12
CA ASP A 428 -14.56 -1.50 4.18
C ASP A 428 -14.24 -1.13 2.72
N ILE A 429 -14.36 0.16 2.35
CA ILE A 429 -14.00 0.64 1.01
C ILE A 429 -12.48 0.55 0.79
N TYR A 430 -11.67 1.00 1.76
CA TYR A 430 -10.22 0.88 1.69
C TYR A 430 -9.81 -0.59 1.55
N ARG A 431 -10.34 -1.48 2.41
CA ARG A 431 -10.06 -2.92 2.38
C ARG A 431 -10.35 -3.55 1.02
N ARG A 432 -11.53 -3.26 0.44
CA ARG A 432 -11.91 -3.73 -0.89
C ARG A 432 -10.95 -3.23 -1.96
N GLY A 433 -10.55 -1.96 -1.92
CA GLY A 433 -9.54 -1.41 -2.82
C GLY A 433 -8.20 -2.15 -2.75
N GLN A 434 -7.74 -2.51 -1.55
CA GLN A 434 -6.51 -3.30 -1.36
C GLN A 434 -6.66 -4.72 -1.93
N GLU A 435 -7.79 -5.38 -1.69
CA GLU A 435 -8.09 -6.70 -2.26
C GLU A 435 -8.13 -6.66 -3.79
N ASP A 436 -8.80 -5.68 -4.39
CA ASP A 436 -8.93 -5.54 -5.83
C ASP A 436 -7.57 -5.38 -6.52
N ILE A 437 -6.66 -4.59 -5.93
CA ILE A 437 -5.30 -4.44 -6.43
C ILE A 437 -4.58 -5.79 -6.42
N ILE A 438 -4.65 -6.52 -5.30
CA ILE A 438 -4.01 -7.83 -5.14
C ILE A 438 -4.55 -8.86 -6.13
N VAL A 439 -5.88 -8.98 -6.21
CA VAL A 439 -6.54 -9.93 -7.12
C VAL A 439 -6.16 -9.63 -8.57
N SER A 440 -6.14 -8.35 -8.95
CA SER A 440 -5.69 -7.92 -10.27
C SER A 440 -4.24 -8.32 -10.55
N LYS A 441 -3.32 -8.16 -9.58
CA LYS A 441 -1.91 -8.59 -9.73
C LYS A 441 -1.79 -10.11 -9.89
N ILE A 442 -2.56 -10.89 -9.15
CA ILE A 442 -2.58 -12.36 -9.28
C ILE A 442 -3.04 -12.75 -10.69
N GLN A 443 -4.14 -12.16 -11.18
CA GLN A 443 -4.66 -12.44 -12.52
C GLN A 443 -3.66 -12.10 -13.62
N LYS A 444 -2.89 -11.01 -13.46
CA LYS A 444 -1.84 -10.64 -14.41
C LYS A 444 -0.67 -11.62 -14.39
N LEU A 445 -0.28 -12.11 -13.20
CA LEU A 445 0.72 -13.17 -13.07
C LEU A 445 0.25 -14.50 -13.67
N ASP A 446 -1.03 -14.85 -13.51
CA ASP A 446 -1.62 -16.02 -14.16
C ASP A 446 -1.56 -15.91 -15.68
N SER A 447 -1.95 -14.75 -16.22
CA SER A 447 -1.84 -14.44 -17.66
C SER A 447 -0.39 -14.49 -18.17
N PHE A 448 0.57 -14.03 -17.35
CA PHE A 448 2.00 -14.10 -17.66
C PHE A 448 2.45 -15.57 -17.75
N LEU A 449 2.13 -16.39 -16.75
CA LEU A 449 2.49 -17.82 -16.70
C LEU A 449 1.83 -18.61 -17.84
N GLU A 450 0.56 -18.35 -18.15
CA GLU A 450 -0.14 -18.95 -19.28
C GLU A 450 0.51 -18.61 -20.62
N CYS A 451 0.99 -17.37 -20.80
CA CYS A 451 1.70 -16.97 -22.01
C CYS A 451 3.02 -17.73 -22.19
N TYR A 452 3.73 -18.03 -21.10
CA TYR A 452 4.94 -18.88 -21.14
C TYR A 452 4.61 -20.35 -21.44
N ALA A 453 3.44 -20.84 -20.99
CA ALA A 453 2.98 -22.21 -21.23
C ALA A 453 2.44 -22.46 -22.66
N LYS A 454 2.06 -21.40 -23.39
CA LYS A 454 1.61 -21.51 -24.79
C LYS A 454 2.76 -21.91 -25.72
N GLU A 455 2.41 -22.50 -26.87
CA GLU A 455 3.25 -23.26 -27.82
C GLU A 455 4.47 -22.55 -28.46
N GLY A 456 5.01 -21.46 -27.88
CA GLY A 456 6.17 -20.74 -28.41
C GLY A 456 7.29 -20.41 -27.42
N ILE A 457 7.16 -20.61 -26.10
CA ILE A 457 8.20 -20.21 -25.12
C ILE A 457 8.69 -21.39 -24.26
N LEU A 458 7.81 -22.06 -23.53
CA LEU A 458 8.02 -23.40 -22.96
C LEU A 458 7.04 -24.33 -23.66
N SER A 459 7.25 -24.54 -24.94
CA SER A 459 6.31 -25.30 -25.73
C SER A 459 6.33 -26.76 -25.26
N VAL A 460 5.44 -27.12 -24.33
CA VAL A 460 5.14 -28.53 -23.99
C VAL A 460 4.85 -29.29 -25.29
N GLY A 461 4.14 -28.67 -26.23
CA GLY A 461 3.96 -29.21 -27.59
C GLY A 461 5.25 -29.33 -28.40
N GLN A 462 6.25 -28.47 -28.25
CA GLN A 462 7.55 -28.63 -28.92
C GLN A 462 8.44 -29.63 -28.19
N TYR A 463 8.45 -29.67 -26.86
CA TYR A 463 9.09 -30.74 -26.10
C TYR A 463 8.47 -32.09 -26.49
N LEU A 464 7.14 -32.19 -26.55
CA LEU A 464 6.43 -33.39 -27.01
C LEU A 464 6.65 -33.67 -28.51
N ASN A 465 6.79 -32.64 -29.37
CA ASN A 465 7.12 -32.81 -30.80
C ASN A 465 8.59 -33.18 -31.05
N GLU A 466 9.52 -32.70 -30.22
CA GLU A 466 10.94 -33.05 -30.19
C GLU A 466 11.13 -34.45 -29.56
N ASN A 467 10.14 -34.89 -28.79
CA ASN A 467 10.08 -36.18 -28.09
C ASN A 467 8.80 -36.97 -28.45
N PRO A 468 8.56 -37.26 -29.75
CA PRO A 468 7.27 -37.76 -30.25
C PRO A 468 6.90 -39.14 -29.70
N ASN A 469 7.90 -39.96 -29.35
CA ASN A 469 7.68 -41.25 -28.70
C ASN A 469 7.08 -41.08 -27.30
N PHE A 470 7.51 -40.07 -26.54
CA PHE A 470 6.97 -39.77 -25.21
C PHE A 470 5.53 -39.22 -25.30
N ALA A 471 5.26 -38.38 -26.31
CA ALA A 471 3.92 -37.87 -26.58
C ALA A 471 2.92 -38.98 -26.94
N GLN A 472 3.34 -39.97 -27.72
CA GLN A 472 2.54 -41.15 -28.06
C GLN A 472 2.32 -42.04 -26.82
N GLN A 473 3.35 -42.22 -25.97
CA GLN A 473 3.25 -43.06 -24.76
C GLN A 473 2.34 -42.50 -23.68
N LEU A 474 2.34 -41.17 -23.47
CA LEU A 474 1.38 -40.47 -22.60
C LEU A 474 -0.08 -40.57 -23.07
N GLY A 475 -0.30 -40.91 -24.35
CA GLY A 475 -1.63 -41.16 -24.90
C GLY A 475 -2.05 -42.63 -24.82
N GLU A 476 -1.10 -43.56 -24.93
CA GLU A 476 -1.34 -45.01 -24.86
C GLU A 476 -1.43 -45.53 -23.42
N ASN A 477 -0.79 -44.86 -22.45
CA ASN A 477 -0.84 -45.18 -21.02
C ASN A 477 -1.32 -43.93 -20.26
N PRO A 478 -2.61 -43.85 -19.87
CA PRO A 478 -3.11 -42.71 -19.12
C PRO A 478 -2.51 -42.65 -17.71
N ILE A 479 -2.37 -41.43 -17.17
CA ILE A 479 -1.86 -41.20 -15.81
C ILE A 479 -2.75 -41.96 -14.82
N PRO A 480 -2.18 -42.69 -13.84
CA PRO A 480 -2.98 -43.39 -12.85
C PRO A 480 -3.93 -42.42 -12.14
N VAL A 481 -5.15 -42.89 -11.87
CA VAL A 481 -6.22 -42.10 -11.26
C VAL A 481 -6.53 -42.62 -9.87
N GLU A 482 -6.77 -41.72 -8.93
CA GLU A 482 -7.21 -42.04 -7.58
C GLU A 482 -8.74 -42.01 -7.51
N GLU A 483 -9.34 -43.02 -6.89
CA GLU A 483 -10.79 -43.13 -6.72
C GLU A 483 -11.23 -42.39 -5.44
N LEU A 484 -11.94 -41.29 -5.62
CA LEU A 484 -12.49 -40.44 -4.56
C LEU A 484 -13.99 -40.69 -4.38
N GLU A 485 -14.48 -40.79 -3.14
CA GLU A 485 -15.91 -40.91 -2.87
C GLU A 485 -16.64 -39.58 -3.16
N GLY A 486 -17.42 -39.55 -4.24
CA GLY A 486 -18.30 -38.44 -4.60
C GLY A 486 -19.75 -38.66 -4.16
N ALA A 487 -20.52 -37.58 -4.04
CA ALA A 487 -21.93 -37.61 -3.65
C ALA A 487 -22.83 -38.44 -4.59
N ASP A 488 -22.38 -38.68 -5.84
CA ASP A 488 -23.11 -39.40 -6.90
C ASP A 488 -22.37 -40.67 -7.38
N GLY A 489 -21.34 -41.12 -6.66
CA GLY A 489 -20.50 -42.29 -7.02
C GLY A 489 -19.00 -41.97 -7.04
N PRO A 490 -18.14 -42.95 -7.36
CA PRO A 490 -16.70 -42.76 -7.39
C PRO A 490 -16.28 -41.77 -8.49
N LEU A 491 -15.51 -40.76 -8.10
CA LEU A 491 -14.84 -39.79 -8.96
C LEU A 491 -13.38 -40.23 -9.12
N TYR A 492 -12.87 -40.19 -10.35
CA TYR A 492 -11.48 -40.56 -10.63
C TYR A 492 -10.70 -39.29 -10.99
N GLU A 493 -9.72 -38.91 -10.17
CA GLU A 493 -8.86 -37.76 -10.41
C GLU A 493 -7.44 -38.22 -10.75
N GLU A 494 -6.81 -37.61 -11.75
CA GLU A 494 -5.41 -37.93 -12.10
C GLU A 494 -4.50 -37.61 -10.90
N ILE A 495 -3.64 -38.55 -10.53
CA ILE A 495 -2.73 -38.40 -9.39
C ILE A 495 -1.74 -37.23 -9.59
N ILE A 496 -1.48 -36.85 -10.85
CA ILE A 496 -0.73 -35.66 -11.24
C ILE A 496 -1.29 -35.07 -12.53
N ALA A 497 -1.35 -33.74 -12.65
CA ALA A 497 -1.66 -33.08 -13.92
C ALA A 497 -0.58 -33.37 -14.97
N LYS A 498 -1.00 -33.66 -16.21
CA LYS A 498 -0.10 -33.99 -17.32
C LYS A 498 1.05 -33.00 -17.53
N GLU A 499 0.80 -31.71 -17.36
CA GLU A 499 1.81 -30.66 -17.52
C GLU A 499 2.87 -30.74 -16.42
N GLU A 500 2.46 -30.94 -15.17
CA GLU A 500 3.37 -31.11 -14.03
C GLU A 500 4.26 -32.35 -14.24
N LEU A 501 3.72 -33.42 -14.84
CA LEU A 501 4.45 -34.67 -15.05
C LEU A 501 5.55 -34.50 -16.10
N VAL A 502 5.25 -33.76 -17.17
CA VAL A 502 6.25 -33.37 -18.18
C VAL A 502 7.38 -32.55 -17.55
N PHE A 503 7.06 -31.62 -16.65
CA PHE A 503 8.07 -30.84 -15.93
C PHE A 503 8.95 -31.71 -15.01
N ILE A 504 8.34 -32.62 -14.26
CA ILE A 504 9.08 -33.55 -13.39
C ILE A 504 10.02 -34.43 -14.20
N ILE A 505 9.57 -34.96 -15.33
CA ILE A 505 10.39 -35.80 -16.20
C ILE A 505 11.53 -35.01 -16.83
N ALA A 506 11.32 -33.75 -17.21
CA ALA A 506 12.41 -32.89 -17.69
C ALA A 506 13.49 -32.66 -16.62
N ILE A 507 13.08 -32.44 -15.37
CA ILE A 507 13.97 -32.29 -14.21
C ILE A 507 14.75 -33.59 -13.94
N LEU A 508 14.05 -34.73 -13.95
CA LEU A 508 14.64 -36.06 -13.72
C LEU A 508 15.65 -36.45 -14.79
N ARG A 509 15.34 -36.16 -16.06
CA ARG A 509 16.24 -36.42 -17.17
C ARG A 509 17.56 -35.68 -17.00
N GLU A 510 17.51 -34.38 -16.74
CA GLU A 510 18.71 -33.57 -16.49
C GLU A 510 19.50 -34.10 -15.29
N PHE A 511 18.83 -34.52 -14.22
CA PHE A 511 19.48 -35.12 -13.05
C PHE A 511 20.21 -36.43 -13.36
N LEU A 512 19.54 -37.35 -14.02
CA LEU A 512 20.03 -38.72 -14.21
C LEU A 512 21.04 -38.81 -15.37
N ASP A 513 20.94 -37.95 -16.39
CA ASP A 513 21.97 -37.79 -17.41
C ASP A 513 23.31 -37.30 -16.80
N CYS A 514 23.25 -36.48 -15.74
CA CYS A 514 24.44 -36.07 -15.00
C CYS A 514 25.08 -37.20 -14.19
N GLU A 515 24.29 -38.09 -13.57
CA GLU A 515 24.82 -39.25 -12.85
C GLU A 515 25.60 -40.21 -13.76
N LYS A 516 25.10 -40.45 -14.97
CA LYS A 516 25.69 -41.40 -15.92
C LYS A 516 27.05 -40.99 -16.47
N ALA A 517 27.26 -39.69 -16.68
CA ALA A 517 28.40 -39.24 -17.47
C ALA A 517 29.75 -39.51 -16.80
N LYS A 518 29.84 -39.67 -15.45
CA LYS A 518 31.08 -39.80 -14.62
C LYS A 518 32.22 -38.83 -15.00
N LYS A 519 31.90 -37.84 -15.82
CA LYS A 519 32.62 -36.68 -16.29
C LYS A 519 31.53 -35.65 -16.56
N PRO A 520 31.62 -34.46 -15.99
CA PRO A 520 30.53 -33.51 -16.06
C PRO A 520 30.55 -32.83 -17.42
N SER A 521 29.38 -32.46 -17.94
CA SER A 521 29.38 -31.23 -18.73
C SER A 521 29.84 -30.11 -17.79
N SER A 522 30.70 -29.19 -18.23
CA SER A 522 31.26 -28.14 -17.36
C SER A 522 30.22 -27.20 -16.75
N ARG A 523 28.95 -27.28 -17.18
CA ARG A 523 27.80 -26.57 -16.60
C ARG A 523 27.04 -27.37 -15.53
N SER A 524 27.33 -28.67 -15.38
CA SER A 524 26.62 -29.60 -14.50
C SER A 524 27.37 -29.98 -13.22
N GLU A 525 28.72 -29.98 -13.21
CA GLU A 525 29.45 -30.34 -11.98
C GLU A 525 29.27 -29.31 -10.86
N ASP A 526 29.28 -28.04 -11.22
CA ASP A 526 29.16 -26.94 -10.26
C ASP A 526 27.72 -26.80 -9.74
N PHE A 527 26.73 -27.03 -10.61
CA PHE A 527 25.32 -27.15 -10.21
C PHE A 527 25.12 -28.26 -9.16
N TRP A 528 25.64 -29.47 -9.40
CA TRP A 528 25.46 -30.61 -8.49
C TRP A 528 26.31 -30.50 -7.20
N ARG A 529 27.51 -29.94 -7.26
CA ARG A 529 28.41 -29.77 -6.10
C ARG A 529 27.90 -28.67 -5.16
N ALA A 530 27.32 -27.60 -5.70
CA ALA A 530 26.61 -26.58 -4.96
C ALA A 530 25.29 -27.08 -4.33
N PHE A 531 24.55 -27.87 -5.10
CA PHE A 531 23.25 -28.42 -4.69
C PHE A 531 23.37 -29.41 -3.52
N VAL A 532 24.31 -30.35 -3.58
CA VAL A 532 24.58 -31.31 -2.48
C VAL A 532 25.11 -30.58 -1.23
N HIS A 533 25.96 -29.57 -1.40
CA HIS A 533 26.46 -28.76 -0.28
C HIS A 533 25.35 -27.96 0.42
N LYS A 534 24.32 -27.48 -0.31
CA LYS A 534 23.14 -26.77 0.24
C LYS A 534 22.16 -27.71 0.94
N LEU A 535 21.92 -28.90 0.39
CA LEU A 535 21.10 -29.95 1.02
C LEU A 535 21.62 -30.39 2.39
N HIS A 536 22.95 -30.36 2.58
CA HIS A 536 23.59 -30.74 3.84
C HIS A 536 23.75 -29.59 4.86
N SER A 537 23.41 -28.33 4.52
CA SER A 537 23.79 -27.16 5.34
C SER A 537 22.62 -26.27 5.82
N ILE A 538 21.36 -26.59 5.55
CA ILE A 538 20.19 -25.83 6.04
C ILE A 538 19.31 -26.73 6.92
N PRO A 539 18.96 -26.33 8.17
CA PRO A 539 18.09 -27.12 9.04
C PRO A 539 16.64 -27.03 8.55
N GLY A 540 16.22 -28.08 7.88
CA GLY A 540 14.86 -28.45 7.55
C GLY A 540 14.76 -29.97 7.63
N MET A 541 13.53 -30.50 7.59
CA MET A 541 13.25 -31.93 7.59
C MET A 541 14.23 -32.66 6.66
N SER A 542 14.91 -33.68 7.17
CA SER A 542 15.89 -34.39 6.35
C SER A 542 15.20 -35.04 5.15
N PHE A 543 15.94 -35.29 4.07
CA PHE A 543 15.42 -36.01 2.91
C PHE A 543 14.77 -37.35 3.30
N GLU A 544 15.31 -37.98 4.34
CA GLU A 544 14.78 -39.20 4.95
C GLU A 544 13.43 -38.97 5.63
N ASP A 545 13.25 -37.86 6.32
CA ASP A 545 11.99 -37.50 6.97
C ASP A 545 10.92 -37.00 5.97
N PHE A 546 11.31 -36.37 4.85
CA PHE A 546 10.40 -36.01 3.75
C PHE A 546 9.93 -37.26 2.98
N ALA A 547 10.80 -38.26 2.81
CA ALA A 547 10.41 -39.55 2.27
C ALA A 547 9.43 -40.31 3.21
N ARG A 548 9.59 -40.18 4.53
CA ARG A 548 8.68 -40.77 5.54
C ARG A 548 7.30 -40.11 5.62
N LEU A 549 7.11 -38.89 5.12
CA LEU A 549 5.77 -38.27 5.01
C LEU A 549 4.83 -39.08 4.11
N ASN A 550 5.37 -39.91 3.22
CA ASN A 550 4.62 -40.81 2.36
C ASN A 550 4.37 -42.20 2.98
N GLU A 551 5.00 -42.51 4.12
CA GLU A 551 4.74 -43.75 4.90
C GLU A 551 3.50 -43.63 5.81
N VAL A 552 2.88 -42.44 5.89
CA VAL A 552 1.74 -42.15 6.76
C VAL A 552 0.39 -42.23 6.01
N VAL A 553 0.40 -42.44 4.70
CA VAL A 553 -0.79 -42.76 3.92
C VAL A 553 -0.96 -44.29 3.98
N ASP A 554 -2.11 -44.74 4.49
CA ASP A 554 -2.39 -46.12 4.93
C ASP A 554 -1.79 -47.23 4.03
N ASP A 555 -1.31 -48.28 4.71
CA ASP A 555 -0.52 -49.45 4.29
C ASP A 555 -1.05 -50.31 3.11
N GLU A 556 -2.09 -49.87 2.39
CA GLU A 556 -2.67 -50.59 1.24
C GLU A 556 -2.66 -49.82 -0.09
N SER A 557 -2.28 -48.54 -0.11
CA SER A 557 -2.00 -47.79 -1.36
C SER A 557 -0.49 -47.58 -1.51
N GLU A 558 0.10 -48.08 -2.60
CA GLU A 558 1.45 -47.66 -3.00
C GLU A 558 1.46 -46.14 -3.07
N GLY A 559 2.18 -45.48 -2.14
CA GLY A 559 2.07 -44.04 -1.95
C GLY A 559 2.29 -43.27 -3.26
N VAL A 560 1.66 -42.10 -3.41
CA VAL A 560 1.61 -41.31 -4.66
C VAL A 560 2.92 -41.27 -5.45
N TYR A 561 4.06 -41.07 -4.77
CA TYR A 561 5.38 -41.04 -5.43
C TYR A 561 5.89 -42.40 -5.91
N ALA A 562 5.53 -43.50 -5.23
CA ALA A 562 5.76 -44.86 -5.71
C ALA A 562 4.91 -45.13 -6.95
N ALA A 563 3.61 -44.82 -6.92
CA ALA A 563 2.74 -44.97 -8.09
C ALA A 563 3.24 -44.18 -9.31
N ILE A 564 3.75 -42.96 -9.12
CA ILE A 564 4.36 -42.17 -10.21
C ILE A 564 5.69 -42.76 -10.66
N ALA A 565 6.52 -43.26 -9.74
CA ALA A 565 7.80 -43.89 -10.05
C ALA A 565 7.62 -45.19 -10.83
N ASP A 566 6.71 -46.04 -10.35
CA ASP A 566 6.31 -47.28 -10.99
C ASP A 566 5.69 -46.96 -12.35
N TYR A 567 4.84 -45.95 -12.47
CA TYR A 567 4.39 -45.47 -13.78
C TYR A 567 5.55 -45.04 -14.71
N CYS A 568 6.57 -44.35 -14.20
CA CYS A 568 7.74 -43.98 -14.98
C CYS A 568 8.61 -45.19 -15.39
N ASN A 569 8.59 -46.28 -14.61
CA ASN A 569 9.39 -47.49 -14.80
C ASN A 569 8.68 -48.59 -15.61
N ASP A 570 7.39 -48.80 -15.38
CA ASP A 570 6.52 -49.85 -15.92
C ASP A 570 6.17 -49.66 -17.40
N ILE A 571 6.58 -48.53 -17.98
CA ILE A 571 6.51 -48.33 -19.42
C ILE A 571 7.65 -49.16 -20.05
N GLU A 572 7.47 -50.48 -19.99
CA GLU A 572 8.36 -51.58 -20.36
C GLU A 572 8.56 -51.74 -21.89
N LYS A 573 8.30 -50.69 -22.67
CA LYS A 573 8.63 -50.68 -24.10
C LYS A 573 9.56 -49.54 -24.40
N GLU A 574 10.83 -49.77 -24.03
CA GLU A 574 12.08 -49.22 -24.58
C GLU A 574 12.26 -47.69 -24.67
N ASP A 575 11.23 -46.84 -24.48
CA ASP A 575 11.29 -45.43 -24.88
C ASP A 575 11.18 -44.42 -23.70
N MET A 576 10.43 -44.67 -22.60
CA MET A 576 10.40 -43.72 -21.47
C MET A 576 11.64 -43.83 -20.57
N GLN A 577 12.12 -45.05 -20.32
CA GLN A 577 13.49 -45.30 -19.81
C GLN A 577 14.58 -44.74 -20.72
N ARG A 578 14.31 -44.53 -22.02
CA ARG A 578 15.25 -43.89 -22.95
C ARG A 578 15.35 -42.38 -22.74
N PHE A 579 14.25 -41.78 -22.29
CA PHE A 579 14.16 -40.36 -21.97
C PHE A 579 14.89 -40.00 -20.69
N ILE A 580 14.65 -40.77 -19.64
CA ILE A 580 15.24 -40.54 -18.31
C ILE A 580 16.59 -41.26 -18.18
N GLY A 581 16.79 -42.31 -18.98
CA GLY A 581 18.02 -43.07 -19.08
C GLY A 581 18.12 -44.23 -18.08
N GLN A 582 17.36 -44.25 -16.99
CA GLN A 582 17.52 -45.25 -15.93
C GLN A 582 16.27 -45.41 -15.08
N GLU A 583 16.30 -46.39 -14.17
CA GLU A 583 15.23 -46.71 -13.24
C GLU A 583 14.99 -45.53 -12.27
N VAL A 584 13.74 -45.07 -12.22
CA VAL A 584 13.28 -43.93 -11.45
C VAL A 584 12.66 -44.43 -10.16
N SER A 585 13.34 -44.30 -9.04
CA SER A 585 12.76 -44.67 -7.75
C SER A 585 11.72 -43.66 -7.27
N SER A 586 10.84 -44.07 -6.35
CA SER A 586 9.94 -43.17 -5.61
C SER A 586 10.69 -42.01 -4.97
N LEU A 587 11.94 -42.24 -4.57
CA LEU A 587 12.85 -41.24 -4.02
C LEU A 587 13.27 -40.17 -5.04
N HIS A 588 13.52 -40.56 -6.30
CA HIS A 588 13.80 -39.64 -7.40
C HIS A 588 12.57 -38.78 -7.73
N ILE A 589 11.38 -39.40 -7.78
CA ILE A 589 10.12 -38.68 -7.98
C ILE A 589 9.89 -37.70 -6.83
N THR A 590 9.99 -38.17 -5.59
CA THR A 590 9.85 -37.35 -4.37
C THR A 590 10.80 -36.15 -4.42
N TRP A 591 12.02 -36.34 -4.93
CA TRP A 591 12.99 -35.27 -5.12
C TRP A 591 12.60 -34.26 -6.22
N ALA A 592 12.27 -34.72 -7.42
CA ALA A 592 11.91 -33.84 -8.54
C ALA A 592 10.57 -33.13 -8.30
N TRP A 593 9.63 -33.85 -7.69
CA TRP A 593 8.38 -33.34 -7.17
C TRP A 593 8.61 -32.35 -6.04
N GLY A 594 9.57 -32.64 -5.17
CA GLY A 594 10.09 -31.70 -4.18
C GLY A 594 10.70 -30.46 -4.83
N ILE A 595 11.23 -30.48 -6.05
CA ILE A 595 11.66 -29.26 -6.75
C ILE A 595 10.47 -28.49 -7.34
N VAL A 596 9.48 -29.21 -7.85
CA VAL A 596 8.22 -28.63 -8.32
C VAL A 596 7.42 -28.02 -7.16
N ARG A 597 7.48 -28.63 -5.96
CA ARG A 597 6.66 -28.29 -4.78
C ARG A 597 7.39 -27.69 -3.57
N ALA A 598 8.71 -27.77 -3.41
CA ALA A 598 9.48 -26.98 -2.42
C ALA A 598 9.50 -25.48 -2.78
N LYS A 599 8.86 -25.13 -3.90
CA LYS A 599 8.31 -23.80 -4.17
C LYS A 599 7.01 -23.47 -3.40
N CYS A 600 6.57 -24.28 -2.43
CA CYS A 600 5.38 -24.04 -1.60
C CYS A 600 5.51 -24.62 -0.16
N ILE A 601 5.58 -23.71 0.83
CA ILE A 601 5.01 -23.77 2.22
C ILE A 601 5.93 -24.09 3.44
N ILE A 602 6.13 -23.02 4.25
CA ILE A 602 6.19 -22.81 5.73
C ILE A 602 7.25 -23.49 6.61
N VAL A 603 7.93 -22.67 7.44
CA VAL A 603 8.56 -23.08 8.70
C VAL A 603 8.10 -22.17 9.86
N GLY A 604 7.37 -22.74 10.83
CA GLY A 604 7.28 -22.25 12.21
C GLY A 604 6.13 -21.31 12.59
N ASP A 605 5.89 -21.22 13.91
CA ASP A 605 4.80 -20.46 14.57
C ASP A 605 5.06 -18.94 14.70
N ASP A 606 6.21 -18.43 14.24
CA ASP A 606 6.53 -17.00 14.25
C ASP A 606 6.45 -16.40 12.84
N THR A 607 5.44 -15.54 12.70
CA THR A 607 4.94 -14.92 11.49
C THR A 607 5.92 -13.89 10.91
N LEU A 608 6.77 -14.27 9.94
CA LEU A 608 7.45 -13.33 9.03
C LEU A 608 7.44 -13.88 7.59
N LEU A 609 6.97 -13.05 6.65
CA LEU A 609 6.89 -13.34 5.23
C LEU A 609 8.24 -13.79 4.65
N THR A 610 8.22 -14.93 3.97
CA THR A 610 9.16 -15.23 2.87
C THR A 610 8.33 -15.58 1.64
N LEU A 611 7.75 -14.56 1.02
CA LEU A 611 8.17 -13.99 -0.26
C LEU A 611 7.67 -12.54 -0.34
#